data_AF-A0A936GI34-F1
#
_entry.id   AF-A0A936GI34-F1
#
_cell.length_a   1.000
_cell.length_b   1.000
_cell.length_c   1.000
_cell.angle_alpha   90.00
_cell.angle_beta   90.00
_cell.angle_gamma   90.00
#
_symmetry.space_group_name_H-M   'P 1'
#
loop_
_entity.id
_entity.type
_entity.pdbx_description
1 polymer ?
#
loop_
_entity_poly.entity_id
_entity_poly.type
_entity_poly.pdbx_seq_one_letter_code
_entity_poly.pdbx_strand_id
1 'polypeptide(L)' 'MTDLFTAHQGVEDDNMNVMCLGGQITRFNLAFKLSLTFLHARFKADERFIRRLAKVATLEK' A
#
# COMPACT_ATOMS: atom_id res chain seq x y z
N MET A 1 1.06 -0.01 8.87
CA MET A 1 -0.14 0.56 8.22
C MET A 1 -1.23 0.74 9.26
N THR A 2 -1.71 1.97 9.48
CA THR A 2 -2.52 2.32 10.67
C THR A 2 -3.99 2.58 10.38
N ASP A 3 -4.35 2.86 9.13
CA ASP A 3 -5.69 3.26 8.71
C ASP A 3 -6.00 2.83 7.26
N LEU A 4 -7.30 2.82 6.93
CA LEU A 4 -7.84 2.35 5.65
C LEU A 4 -7.44 3.25 4.47
N PHE A 5 -7.30 4.55 4.71
CA PHE A 5 -6.92 5.49 3.65
C PHE A 5 -5.51 5.20 3.16
N THR A 6 -4.57 5.06 4.10
CA THR A 6 -3.19 4.67 3.82
C THR A 6 -3.10 3.28 3.19
N ALA A 7 -3.96 2.35 3.60
CA ALA A 7 -4.01 1.00 3.05
C ALA A 7 -4.35 0.94 1.56
N HIS A 8 -5.29 1.78 1.16
CA HIS A 8 -5.71 1.90 -0.22
C HIS A 8 -4.69 2.68 -1.03
N GLN A 9 -4.31 3.87 -0.56
CA GLN A 9 -3.42 4.78 -1.28
C GLN A 9 -2.05 4.18 -1.55
N GLY A 10 -1.45 3.44 -0.60
CA GLY A 10 -0.13 2.90 -0.84
C GLY A 10 -0.08 1.86 -1.98
N VAL A 11 -1.17 1.11 -2.20
CA VAL A 11 -1.25 0.22 -3.38
C VAL A 11 -1.53 1.02 -4.64
N GLU A 12 -2.45 1.98 -4.58
CA GLU A 12 -2.88 2.77 -5.74
C GLU A 12 -1.78 3.68 -6.30
N ASP A 13 -0.98 4.28 -5.42
CA ASP A 13 -0.03 5.34 -5.75
C ASP A 13 1.40 4.82 -5.85
N ASP A 14 1.77 3.85 -4.99
CA ASP A 14 3.15 3.34 -4.88
C ASP A 14 3.30 1.87 -5.32
N ASN A 15 2.22 1.24 -5.80
CA ASN A 15 2.22 -0.18 -6.21
C ASN A 15 2.79 -1.12 -5.13
N MET A 16 2.47 -0.86 -3.86
CA MET A 16 2.94 -1.69 -2.76
C MET A 16 2.43 -3.13 -2.88
N ASN A 17 3.33 -4.09 -2.71
CA ASN A 17 3.05 -5.53 -2.75
C ASN A 17 3.11 -6.19 -1.36
N VAL A 18 3.68 -5.51 -0.37
CA VAL A 18 3.84 -6.00 1.01
C VAL A 18 3.25 -5.01 1.99
N MET A 19 2.59 -5.52 3.03
CA MET A 19 1.88 -4.75 4.02
C MET A 19 2.20 -5.25 5.43
N CYS A 20 2.59 -4.35 6.34
CA CYS A 20 2.99 -4.68 7.71
C CYS A 20 1.96 -4.20 8.75
N LEU A 21 1.56 -5.11 9.65
CA LEU A 21 0.64 -4.88 10.75
C LEU A 21 1.31 -5.20 12.10
N GLY A 22 1.02 -4.41 13.13
CA GLY A 22 1.54 -4.64 14.47
C GLY A 22 0.57 -5.46 15.31
N GLY A 23 0.90 -6.72 15.64
CA GLY A 23 -0.02 -7.64 16.32
C GLY A 23 -0.47 -7.19 17.72
N GLN A 24 0.33 -6.38 18.42
CA GLN A 24 -0.01 -5.83 19.74
C GLN A 24 -0.76 -4.49 19.69
N ILE A 25 -0.83 -3.86 18.51
CA ILE A 25 -1.38 -2.51 18.33
C ILE A 25 -2.66 -2.55 17.49
N THR A 26 -2.71 -3.43 16.49
CA THR A 26 -3.85 -3.55 15.57
C THR A 26 -4.84 -4.60 16.08
N ARG A 27 -6.04 -4.17 16.47
CA ARG A 27 -7.14 -5.08 16.82
C ARG A 27 -7.57 -5.91 15.60
N PHE A 28 -7.99 -7.16 15.84
CA PHE A 28 -8.35 -8.12 14.78
C PHE A 28 -9.31 -7.55 13.71
N ASN A 29 -10.41 -6.91 14.13
CA ASN A 29 -11.38 -6.33 13.19
C ASN A 29 -10.75 -5.27 12.28
N LEU A 30 -9.88 -4.43 12.82
CA LEU A 30 -9.15 -3.43 12.02
C LEU A 30 -8.14 -4.11 11.11
N ALA A 31 -7.37 -5.09 11.60
CA ALA A 31 -6.42 -5.85 10.79
C ALA A 31 -7.10 -6.52 9.59
N PHE A 32 -8.28 -7.11 9.80
CA PHE A 32 -9.06 -7.74 8.75
C PHE A 32 -9.53 -6.73 7.69
N LYS A 33 -10.11 -5.60 8.13
CA LYS A 33 -10.54 -4.54 7.22
C LYS A 33 -9.37 -3.95 6.41
N LEU A 34 -8.25 -3.67 7.06
CA LEU A 34 -7.03 -3.19 6.41
C LEU A 34 -6.51 -4.19 5.36
N SER A 35 -6.54 -5.48 5.69
CA SER A 35 -6.11 -6.54 4.77
C SER A 35 -7.02 -6.61 3.53
N LEU A 36 -8.33 -6.57 3.71
CA LEU A 36 -9.28 -6.55 2.59
C LEU A 36 -9.11 -5.32 1.71
N THR A 37 -8.99 -4.13 2.32
CA THR A 37 -8.79 -2.88 1.57
C THR A 37 -7.49 -2.88 0.79
N PHE A 38 -6.40 -3.39 1.37
CA PHE A 38 -5.13 -3.54 0.69
C PHE A 38 -5.23 -4.50 -0.50
N LEU A 39 -5.86 -5.67 -0.33
CA LEU A 39 -6.02 -6.67 -1.39
C LEU A 39 -6.96 -6.22 -2.52
N HIS A 40 -7.94 -5.37 -2.22
CA HIS A 40 -8.90 -4.86 -3.21
C HIS A 40 -8.40 -3.63 -3.96
N ALA A 41 -7.42 -2.91 -3.40
CA ALA A 41 -6.85 -1.73 -4.04
C ALA A 41 -6.09 -2.13 -5.33
N ARG A 42 -6.14 -1.26 -6.33
CA ARG A 42 -5.46 -1.48 -7.62
C ARG A 42 -4.62 -0.29 -7.99
N PHE A 43 -3.37 -0.54 -8.39
CA PHE A 43 -2.48 0.51 -8.86
C PHE A 43 -3.13 1.36 -9.96
N LYS A 44 -3.15 2.68 -9.77
CA LYS A 44 -3.84 3.61 -10.68
C LYS A 44 -3.09 3.84 -11.99
N ALA A 45 -1.82 3.44 -12.08
CA ALA A 45 -0.99 3.52 -13.28
C ALA A 45 -0.97 4.91 -13.97
N ASP A 46 -1.29 5.98 -13.25
CA ASP A 46 -1.13 7.34 -13.76
C ASP A 46 0.36 7.62 -14.03
N GLU A 47 0.61 8.47 -15.03
CA GLU A 47 1.95 8.84 -15.48
C GLU A 47 2.86 9.35 -14.34
N ARG A 48 2.29 10.07 -13.35
CA ARG A 48 3.01 10.55 -12.17
C ARG A 48 3.52 9.42 -11.26
N PHE A 49 2.75 8.35 -11.12
CA PHE A 49 3.06 7.22 -10.24
C PHE A 49 4.09 6.33 -10.90
N ILE A 50 3.92 6.04 -12.20
CA ILE A 50 4.91 5.31 -13.00
C ILE A 50 6.28 6.02 -12.97
N ARG A 51 6.30 7.35 -13.14
CA ARG A 51 7.54 8.13 -13.08
C ARG A 51 8.22 8.05 -11.72
N ARG A 52 7.46 8.06 -10.61
CA ARG A 52 8.03 7.90 -9.26
C ARG A 52 8.58 6.50 -9.07
N LEU A 53 7.84 5.47 -9.49
CA LEU A 53 8.27 4.08 -9.40
C LEU A 53 9.58 3.84 -10.17
N ALA A 54 9.70 4.41 -11.38
CA ALA A 54 10.90 4.30 -12.20
C ALA A 54 12.13 4.93 -11.53
N LYS A 55 11.96 6.03 -10.77
CA LYS A 55 13.06 6.63 -10.00
C LYS A 55 13.53 5.70 -8.89
N VAL A 56 12.61 5.09 -8.15
CA VAL A 56 12.93 4.13 -7.09
C VAL A 56 13.65 2.91 -7.67
N ALA A 57 13.13 2.33 -8.75
CA ALA A 57 13.76 1.20 -9.44
C ALA A 57 15.18 1.52 -9.99
N THR A 58 15.46 2.80 -10.27
CA THR A 58 16.80 3.23 -10.69
C THR A 58 17.77 3.34 -9.50
N LEU A 59 17.28 3.64 -8.30
CA LEU A 59 18.09 3.73 -7.07
C LEU A 59 18.45 2.36 -6.50
N GLU A 60 17.68 1.32 -6.80
CA GLU A 60 17.94 -0.06 -6.38
C GLU A 60 18.96 -0.81 -7.26
N LYS A 61 19.54 -0.13 -8.26
CA LYS A 61 20.58 -0.65 -9.16
C LYS A 61 21.99 -0.30 -8.67
#